data_AF-A0A1B6EQP7-F1
#
_entry.id   AF-A0A1B6EQP7-F1
#
_cell.length_a   1.000
_cell.length_b   1.000
_cell.length_c   1.000
_cell.angle_alpha   90.00
_cell.angle_beta   90.00
_cell.angle_gamma   90.00
#
_symmetry.space_group_name_H-M   'P 1'
#
loop_
_entity.id
_entity.type
_entity.pdbx_description
1 polymer ?
#
loop_
_entity_poly.entity_id
_entity_poly.type
_entity_poly.pdbx_seq_one_letter_code
_entity_poly.pdbx_strand_id
1 'polypeptide(L)'
;SEMIYSGSTQLKFRGKVRKLRTPLCKALRKINQIEESSEELRLPSCVTVELRPRYSEDWCRVQALAQNPRVRSVQPLHRRLESLLVYLQQRWQTSDHRLMEQLLSTVEAEEG
;
A
#
# COMPACT_ATOMS: atom_id res chain seq x y z
N SER A 1 -37.94 18.31 -7.74
CA SER A 1 -37.23 17.42 -6.80
C SER A 1 -35.95 16.80 -7.38
N GLU A 2 -35.77 16.71 -8.70
CA GLU A 2 -34.61 16.03 -9.35
C GLU A 2 -33.21 16.57 -8.96
N MET A 3 -33.07 17.89 -8.77
CA MET A 3 -31.79 18.53 -8.39
C MET A 3 -31.26 18.05 -7.04
N ILE A 4 -32.16 17.79 -6.10
CA ILE A 4 -31.84 17.42 -4.72
C ILE A 4 -31.34 15.97 -4.69
N TYR A 5 -32.03 15.05 -5.38
CA TYR A 5 -31.68 13.63 -5.37
C TYR A 5 -30.53 13.26 -6.33
N SER A 6 -30.45 13.89 -7.51
CA SER A 6 -29.49 13.49 -8.56
C SER A 6 -28.30 14.44 -8.70
N GLY A 7 -28.29 15.58 -8.00
CA GLY A 7 -27.30 16.64 -8.18
C GLY A 7 -27.36 17.30 -9.56
N SER A 8 -28.42 17.03 -10.34
CA SER A 8 -28.60 17.59 -11.67
C SER A 8 -30.07 17.93 -11.93
N THR A 9 -30.30 18.95 -12.74
CA THR A 9 -31.63 19.31 -13.21
C THR A 9 -31.53 19.88 -14.61
N GLN A 10 -32.60 19.76 -15.39
CA GLN A 10 -32.68 20.36 -16.71
C GLN A 10 -33.49 21.65 -16.64
N LEU A 11 -32.91 22.73 -17.17
CA LEU A 11 -33.52 24.06 -17.19
C LEU A 11 -33.61 24.54 -18.63
N LYS A 12 -34.76 25.10 -19.03
CA LYS A 12 -34.91 25.73 -20.35
C LYS A 12 -34.47 27.19 -20.24
N PHE A 13 -33.35 27.54 -20.85
CA PHE A 13 -32.83 28.90 -20.87
C PHE A 13 -32.64 29.38 -22.32
N ARG A 14 -33.28 30.51 -22.68
CA ARG A 14 -33.27 31.07 -24.04
C ARG A 14 -33.62 30.04 -25.11
N GLY A 15 -34.70 29.29 -24.90
CA GLY A 15 -35.20 28.28 -25.85
C GLY A 15 -34.41 26.96 -25.88
N LYS A 16 -33.22 26.89 -25.26
CA LYS A 16 -32.40 25.67 -25.20
C LYS A 16 -32.50 25.00 -23.83
N VAL A 17 -32.65 23.68 -23.83
CA VAL A 17 -32.58 22.89 -22.59
C VAL A 17 -31.11 22.72 -22.21
N ARG A 18 -30.75 23.14 -21.00
CA ARG A 18 -29.40 22.98 -20.43
C ARG A 18 -29.47 22.11 -19.18
N LYS A 19 -28.59 21.12 -19.09
CA LYS A 19 -28.42 20.33 -17.87
C LYS A 19 -27.51 21.09 -16.91
N LEU A 20 -28.08 21.58 -15.81
CA LEU A 20 -27.34 22.16 -14.71
C LEU A 20 -26.86 21.01 -13.81
N ARG A 21 -25.57 20.97 -13.50
CA ARG A 21 -25.00 20.08 -12.49
C ARG A 21 -24.40 20.98 -11.42
N THR A 22 -24.72 20.72 -10.16
CA THR A 22 -23.95 21.29 -9.06
C THR A 22 -22.76 20.37 -8.78
N PRO A 23 -21.56 20.90 -8.51
CA PRO A 23 -20.52 20.09 -7.89
C PRO A 23 -21.12 19.54 -6.59
N LEU A 24 -20.98 18.23 -6.36
CA LEU A 24 -21.59 17.50 -5.24
C LEU A 24 -21.39 18.25 -3.91
N CYS A 25 -22.38 19.05 -3.51
CA CYS A 25 -22.26 19.98 -2.40
C CYS A 25 -22.66 19.27 -1.11
N LYS A 26 -21.66 18.93 -0.29
CA LYS A 26 -21.84 18.27 1.01
C LYS A 26 -22.83 19.02 1.92
N ALA A 27 -22.79 20.35 1.90
CA ALA A 27 -23.70 21.18 2.70
C ALA A 27 -25.17 21.00 2.29
N LEU A 28 -25.47 20.94 0.99
CA LEU A 28 -26.84 20.73 0.51
C LEU A 28 -27.33 19.30 0.77
N ARG A 29 -26.47 18.28 0.65
CA ARG A 29 -26.84 16.89 1.02
C ARG A 29 -27.20 16.79 2.50
N LYS A 30 -26.40 17.42 3.38
CA LYS A 30 -26.64 17.47 4.83
C LYS A 30 -27.94 18.18 5.19
N ILE A 31 -28.22 19.34 4.59
CA ILE A 31 -29.48 20.09 4.80
C ILE A 31 -30.70 19.25 4.37
N ASN A 32 -30.55 18.45 3.30
CA ASN A 32 -31.63 17.62 2.78
C ASN A 32 -31.67 16.19 3.36
N GLN A 33 -30.89 15.90 4.41
CA GLN A 33 -30.82 14.58 5.06
C GLN A 33 -30.58 13.41 4.07
N ILE A 34 -29.87 13.70 2.98
CA ILE A 34 -29.54 12.69 1.98
C ILE A 34 -28.34 11.93 2.53
N GLU A 35 -28.53 10.64 2.83
CA GLU A 35 -27.43 9.78 3.24
C GLU A 35 -26.28 9.90 2.21
N GLU A 36 -25.09 10.20 2.71
CA GLU A 36 -23.88 10.04 1.92
C GLU A 36 -23.79 8.55 1.63
N SER A 37 -24.09 8.16 0.39
CA SER A 37 -23.58 6.90 -0.17
C SER A 37 -22.12 6.85 0.24
N SER A 38 -21.78 5.98 1.19
CA SER A 38 -20.43 5.85 1.75
C SER A 38 -19.46 5.97 0.59
N GLU A 39 -18.64 7.03 0.57
CA GLU A 39 -17.61 7.14 -0.44
C GLU A 39 -16.78 5.87 -0.31
N GLU A 40 -16.98 4.94 -1.25
CA GLU A 40 -16.35 3.63 -1.24
C GLU A 40 -14.86 3.86 -1.01
N LEU A 41 -14.33 3.29 0.07
CA LEU A 41 -13.04 3.69 0.61
C LEU A 41 -11.97 3.26 -0.40
N ARG A 42 -11.57 4.19 -1.26
CA ARG A 42 -10.63 3.92 -2.35
C ARG A 42 -9.23 3.79 -1.78
N LEU A 43 -8.77 2.55 -1.68
CA LEU A 43 -7.39 2.26 -1.32
C LEU A 43 -6.44 2.54 -2.50
N PRO A 44 -5.19 2.96 -2.24
CA PRO A 44 -4.20 3.12 -3.29
C PRO A 44 -3.82 1.75 -3.89
N SER A 45 -3.48 1.72 -5.17
CA SER A 45 -3.05 0.49 -5.86
C SER A 45 -1.70 -0.04 -5.35
N CYS A 46 -0.83 0.87 -4.90
CA CYS A 46 0.50 0.58 -4.38
C CYS A 46 0.81 1.44 -3.15
N VAL A 47 1.69 0.93 -2.30
CA VAL A 47 2.23 1.61 -1.14
C VAL A 47 3.76 1.61 -1.19
N THR A 48 4.37 2.61 -0.56
CA THR A 48 5.83 2.63 -0.39
C THR A 48 6.18 2.06 0.97
N VAL A 49 7.02 1.03 0.99
CA VAL A 49 7.58 0.43 2.20
C VAL A 49 9.01 0.90 2.35
N GLU A 50 9.36 1.42 3.52
CA GLU A 50 10.71 1.82 3.87
C GLU A 50 11.18 1.02 5.08
N LEU A 51 12.33 0.35 4.95
CA LEU A 51 13.00 -0.35 6.03
C LEU A 51 14.21 0.47 6.49
N ARG A 52 14.27 0.73 7.81
CA ARG A 52 15.41 1.40 8.45
C ARG A 52 15.98 0.49 9.54
N PRO A 53 17.31 0.39 9.66
CA PRO A 53 17.94 -0.32 10.75
C PRO A 53 17.59 0.36 12.07
N ARG A 54 17.29 -0.45 13.10
CA ARG A 54 16.95 0.06 14.44
C ARG A 54 18.21 0.49 15.19
N TYR A 55 19.29 -0.27 15.03
CA TYR A 55 20.58 -0.02 15.70
C TYR A 55 21.71 0.18 14.69
N SER A 56 22.81 0.79 15.14
CA SER A 56 24.02 0.95 14.32
C SER A 56 24.63 -0.38 13.92
N GLU A 57 24.55 -1.39 14.78
CA GLU A 57 25.03 -2.74 14.48
C GLU A 57 24.30 -3.37 13.29
N ASP A 58 22.97 -3.21 13.21
CA ASP A 58 22.19 -3.70 12.08
C ASP A 58 22.62 -3.04 10.76
N TRP A 59 22.93 -1.73 10.83
CA TRP A 59 23.45 -1.00 9.69
C TRP A 59 24.81 -1.56 9.25
N CYS A 60 25.73 -1.74 10.20
CA CYS A 60 27.07 -2.28 9.93
C CYS A 60 27.00 -3.70 9.36
N ARG A 61 26.13 -4.56 9.89
CA ARG A 61 25.96 -5.95 9.42
C ARG A 61 25.57 -5.99 7.94
N VAL A 62 24.58 -5.21 7.54
CA VAL A 62 24.13 -5.17 6.13
C VAL A 62 25.16 -4.50 5.23
N GLN A 63 25.80 -3.44 5.71
CA GLN A 63 26.86 -2.73 4.97
C GLN A 63 28.08 -3.62 4.74
N ALA A 64 28.47 -4.45 5.70
CA ALA A 64 29.58 -5.39 5.58
C ALA A 64 29.36 -6.43 4.48
N LEU A 65 28.10 -6.73 4.14
CA LEU A 65 27.73 -7.59 3.00
C LEU A 65 27.70 -6.83 1.65
N ALA A 66 28.20 -5.59 1.61
CA ALA A 66 28.11 -4.67 0.48
C ALA A 66 26.66 -4.46 -0.02
N GLN A 67 25.69 -4.54 0.89
CA GLN A 67 24.27 -4.28 0.60
C GLN A 67 23.84 -2.95 1.20
N ASN A 68 22.75 -2.37 0.68
CA ASN A 68 22.22 -1.10 1.16
C ASN A 68 21.30 -1.32 2.38
N PRO A 69 21.64 -0.81 3.58
CA PRO A 69 20.80 -0.95 4.78
C PRO A 69 19.53 -0.09 4.75
N ARG A 70 19.40 0.88 3.83
CA ARG A 70 18.20 1.70 3.65
C ARG A 70 17.42 1.20 2.44
N VAL A 71 16.46 0.32 2.69
CA VAL A 71 15.62 -0.24 1.62
C VAL A 71 14.34 0.57 1.50
N ARG A 72 14.04 1.02 0.28
CA ARG A 72 12.76 1.63 -0.07
C ARG A 72 12.20 0.91 -1.28
N SER A 73 10.96 0.43 -1.18
CA SER A 73 10.33 -0.36 -2.23
C SER A 73 8.86 0.02 -2.39
N VAL A 74 8.41 0.16 -3.64
CA VAL A 74 6.99 0.36 -3.97
C VAL A 74 6.37 -1.02 -4.17
N GLN A 75 5.34 -1.36 -3.41
CA GLN A 75 4.69 -2.67 -3.42
C GLN A 75 3.19 -2.53 -3.70
N PRO A 76 2.60 -3.42 -4.52
CA PRO A 76 1.15 -3.49 -4.67
C PRO A 76 0.48 -3.76 -3.31
N LEU A 77 -0.68 -3.15 -3.08
CA LEU A 77 -1.37 -3.27 -1.78
C LEU A 77 -1.76 -4.71 -1.44
N HIS A 78 -2.01 -5.55 -2.45
CA HIS A 78 -2.36 -6.97 -2.27
C HIS A 78 -1.17 -7.87 -1.94
N ARG A 79 0.07 -7.37 -2.05
CA ARG A 79 1.26 -8.18 -1.76
C ARG A 79 1.53 -8.20 -0.26
N ARG A 80 1.78 -9.38 0.29
CA ARG A 80 2.16 -9.53 1.70
C ARG A 80 3.52 -8.90 1.97
N LEU A 81 3.61 -8.14 3.06
CA LEU A 81 4.88 -7.57 3.54
C LEU A 81 5.92 -8.66 3.85
N GLU A 82 5.46 -9.81 4.35
CA GLU A 82 6.26 -10.99 4.62
C GLU A 82 7.15 -11.40 3.45
N SER A 83 6.65 -11.36 2.20
CA SER A 83 7.44 -11.71 1.02
C SER A 83 8.65 -10.79 0.83
N LEU A 84 8.52 -9.50 1.16
CA LEU A 84 9.65 -8.56 1.14
C LEU A 84 10.63 -8.86 2.26
N LEU A 85 10.13 -9.21 3.45
CA LEU A 85 10.97 -9.53 4.61
C LEU A 85 11.80 -10.80 4.37
N VAL A 86 11.18 -11.87 3.89
CA VAL A 86 11.87 -13.13 3.55
C VAL A 86 12.94 -12.88 2.49
N TYR A 87 12.62 -12.10 1.45
CA TYR A 87 13.58 -11.73 0.42
C TYR A 87 14.80 -11.00 1.01
N LEU A 88 14.59 -10.01 1.87
CA LEU A 88 15.67 -9.25 2.51
C LEU A 88 16.48 -10.12 3.47
N GLN A 89 15.82 -11.01 4.22
CA GLN A 89 16.49 -11.95 5.11
C GLN A 89 17.46 -12.85 4.33
N GLN A 90 17.02 -13.47 3.23
CA GLN A 90 17.88 -14.29 2.37
C GLN A 90 19.01 -13.47 1.73
N ARG A 91 18.71 -12.26 1.25
CA ARG A 91 19.69 -11.39 0.60
C ARG A 91 20.76 -10.86 1.56
N TRP A 92 20.42 -10.71 2.84
CA TRP A 92 21.33 -10.23 3.90
C TRP A 92 21.88 -11.35 4.79
N GLN A 93 21.82 -12.60 4.35
CA GLN A 93 22.52 -13.70 5.02
C GLN A 93 24.04 -13.51 4.91
N THR A 94 24.75 -13.76 6.03
CA THR A 94 26.21 -13.81 6.05
C THR A 94 26.71 -15.14 5.49
N SER A 95 27.97 -15.18 5.04
CA SER A 95 28.64 -16.40 4.59
C SER A 95 28.60 -17.48 5.67
N ASP A 96 28.85 -17.09 6.93
CA ASP A 96 28.85 -17.99 8.08
C ASP A 96 27.47 -18.59 8.33
N HIS A 97 26.41 -17.79 8.17
CA HIS A 97 25.04 -18.29 8.31
C HIS A 97 24.70 -19.32 7.22
N ARG A 98 25.18 -19.12 6.00
CA ARG A 98 25.00 -20.09 4.90
C ARG A 98 25.77 -21.38 5.16
N LEU A 99 27.01 -21.28 5.66
CA LEU A 99 27.80 -22.45 6.05
C LEU A 99 27.13 -23.22 7.19
N MET A 100 26.57 -22.53 8.18
CA MET A 100 25.83 -23.15 9.28
C MET A 100 24.59 -23.90 8.78
N GLU A 101 23.78 -23.29 7.90
CA GLU A 101 22.61 -23.95 7.28
C GLU A 101 23.03 -25.21 6.51
N GLN A 102 24.16 -25.16 5.79
CA GLN A 102 24.70 -26.31 5.08
C GLN A 102 25.11 -27.44 6.04
N LEU A 103 25.85 -27.12 7.11
CA LEU A 103 26.29 -28.11 8.08
C LEU A 103 25.11 -28.76 8.82
N LEU A 104 24.09 -27.98 9.19
CA LEU A 104 22.87 -28.51 9.80
C LEU A 104 22.14 -29.47 8.85
N SER A 105 22.03 -29.11 7.57
CA SER A 105 21.39 -29.97 6.57
C SER A 105 22.15 -31.29 6.33
N THR A 106 23.47 -31.31 6.49
CA THR A 106 24.26 -32.54 6.38
C THR A 106 24.09 -33.45 7.59
N VAL A 107 23.96 -32.90 8.80
CA VAL A 107 23.72 -33.68 10.03
C VAL A 107 22.34 -34.34 9.98
N GLU A 108 21.30 -33.60 9.56
CA GLU A 108 19.94 -34.15 9.42
C GLU A 108 19.84 -35.26 8.36
N ALA A 109 20.70 -35.23 7.34
CA ALA A 109 20.75 -36.27 6.31
C ALA A 109 21.53 -37.53 6.73
N GLU A 110 22.37 -37.44 7.75
CA GLU A 110 23.12 -38.58 8.32
C GLU A 110 22.34 -39.31 9.42
N GLU A 111 21.32 -38.67 10.01
CA GLU A 111 20.46 -39.26 11.07
C GLU A 111 19.16 -39.92 10.56
N GLY A 112 18.86 -39.85 9.26
CA GLY A 112 17.67 -40.44 8.62
C GLY A 112 17.95 -41.66 7.76
#